data_AF-A0A3M1NFT0-F1
#
_entry.id   AF-A0A3M1NFT0-F1
#
_cell.length_a   1.000
_cell.length_b   1.000
_cell.length_c   1.000
_cell.angle_alpha   90.00
_cell.angle_beta   90.00
_cell.angle_gamma   90.00
#
_symmetry.space_group_name_H-M   'P 1'
#
loop_
_entity.id
_entity.type
_entity.pdbx_description
1 polymer ?
#
loop_
_entity_poly.entity_id
_entity_poly.type
_entity_poly.pdbx_seq_one_letter_code
_entity_poly.pdbx_strand_id
1 'polypeptide(L)'
;MAFDEATLDQWANDIVMNDRTRDDWLEYVKDTAARLYPWKDRELRTIDAAQPWLNAYSTLLEKPATLRTPEVQAALMAGTDIAEFTRQLRQRPEWLTTKNAQDTFSTIGDTLARRMGFA
;
A
#
# COMPACT_ATOMS: atom_id res chain seq x y z
N MET A 1 2.07 -9.16 -8.23
CA MET A 1 2.71 -10.37 -7.68
C MET A 1 2.01 -11.59 -8.24
N ALA A 2 2.57 -12.18 -9.29
CA ALA A 2 2.23 -13.53 -9.70
C ALA A 2 3.44 -14.38 -9.29
N PHE A 3 3.22 -15.41 -8.49
CA PHE A 3 4.21 -16.48 -8.42
C PHE A 3 4.28 -17.09 -9.82
N ASP A 4 5.47 -17.42 -10.30
CA ASP A 4 5.62 -18.10 -11.59
C ASP A 4 4.83 -19.43 -11.55
N GLU A 5 4.03 -19.71 -12.57
CA GLU A 5 3.17 -20.91 -12.64
C GLU A 5 4.00 -22.18 -12.43
N ALA A 6 5.20 -22.23 -13.01
CA ALA A 6 6.12 -23.34 -12.84
C ALA A 6 6.56 -23.55 -11.38
N THR A 7 6.67 -22.48 -10.59
CA THR A 7 7.02 -22.59 -9.17
C THR A 7 5.84 -23.11 -8.35
N LEU A 8 4.62 -22.68 -8.67
CA LEU A 8 3.41 -23.15 -7.99
C LEU A 8 3.16 -24.64 -8.24
N ASP A 9 3.31 -25.09 -9.49
CA ASP A 9 3.12 -26.49 -9.86
C ASP A 9 4.14 -27.42 -9.21
N GLN A 10 5.39 -26.95 -9.06
CA GLN A 10 6.44 -27.72 -8.41
C GLN A 10 6.15 -27.88 -6.91
N TRP A 11 5.79 -26.79 -6.22
CA TRP A 11 5.41 -26.85 -4.81
C TRP A 11 4.12 -27.65 -4.57
N ALA A 12 3.15 -27.58 -5.47
CA ALA A 12 1.94 -28.38 -5.38
C ALA A 12 2.26 -29.89 -5.49
N ASN A 13 3.13 -30.29 -6.42
CA ASN A 13 3.58 -31.68 -6.54
C ASN A 13 4.39 -32.14 -5.31
N ASP A 14 5.33 -31.33 -4.82
CA ASP A 14 6.15 -31.67 -3.66
C ASP A 14 5.31 -31.84 -2.37
N ILE A 15 4.23 -31.07 -2.23
CA ILE A 15 3.28 -31.22 -1.10
C ILE A 15 2.45 -32.50 -1.24
N VAL A 16 1.99 -32.83 -2.45
CA VAL A 16 1.23 -34.08 -2.70
C VAL A 16 2.10 -35.32 -2.51
N MET A 17 3.39 -35.23 -2.82
CA MET A 17 4.37 -36.29 -2.63
C MET A 17 4.88 -36.40 -1.19
N ASN A 18 4.39 -35.57 -0.25
CA ASN A 18 4.89 -35.49 1.14
C ASN A 18 6.37 -35.09 1.27
N ASP A 19 7.00 -34.61 0.20
CA ASP A 19 8.39 -34.16 0.20
C ASP A 19 8.54 -32.77 0.84
N ARG A 20 7.45 -31.99 0.88
CA ARG A 20 7.38 -30.69 1.58
C ARG A 20 6.04 -30.51 2.29
N THR A 21 6.05 -29.75 3.37
CA THR A 21 4.85 -29.45 4.14
C THR A 21 4.25 -28.10 3.76
N ARG A 22 3.01 -27.86 4.17
CA ARG A 22 2.37 -26.54 4.09
C ARG A 22 3.16 -25.46 4.85
N ASP A 23 3.85 -25.85 5.92
CA ASP A 23 4.66 -24.92 6.72
C ASP A 23 5.91 -24.49 5.96
N ASP A 24 6.56 -25.39 5.22
CA ASP A 24 7.69 -25.05 4.34
C ASP A 24 7.29 -24.07 3.23
N TRP A 25 6.08 -24.23 2.69
CA TRP A 25 5.54 -23.28 1.72
C TRP A 25 5.29 -21.90 2.34
N LEU A 26 4.75 -21.87 3.57
CA LEU A 26 4.55 -20.61 4.29
C LEU A 26 5.88 -19.90 4.57
N GLU A 27 6.92 -20.63 4.99
CA GLU A 27 8.25 -20.09 5.21
C GLU A 27 8.87 -19.54 3.91
N TYR A 28 8.71 -20.25 2.78
CA TYR A 28 9.15 -19.77 1.46
C TYR A 28 8.45 -18.46 1.05
N VAL A 29 7.14 -18.36 1.29
CA VAL A 29 6.37 -17.15 1.00
C VAL A 29 6.81 -16.00 1.90
N LYS A 30 7.05 -16.25 3.20
CA LYS A 30 7.57 -15.24 4.14
C LYS A 30 8.94 -14.73 3.70
N ASP A 31 9.85 -15.63 3.32
CA ASP A 31 11.19 -15.26 2.87
C ASP A 31 11.16 -14.45 1.57
N THR A 32 10.30 -14.84 0.63
CA THR A 32 10.07 -14.07 -0.59
C THR A 32 9.52 -12.68 -0.27
N ALA A 33 8.56 -12.59 0.64
CA ALA A 33 7.99 -11.32 1.08
C ALA A 33 9.00 -10.45 1.82
N ALA A 34 9.89 -11.02 2.63
CA ALA A 34 10.95 -10.30 3.34
C ALA A 34 11.99 -9.73 2.36
N ARG A 35 12.30 -10.44 1.27
CA ARG A 35 13.17 -9.92 0.20
C ARG A 35 12.54 -8.74 -0.55
N LEU A 36 11.23 -8.81 -0.80
CA LEU A 36 10.51 -7.79 -1.56
C LEU A 36 10.13 -6.56 -0.73
N TYR A 37 9.97 -6.74 0.58
CA TYR A 37 9.64 -5.68 1.52
C TYR A 37 10.61 -5.73 2.72
N PRO A 38 11.86 -5.25 2.57
CA PRO A 38 12.87 -5.38 3.62
C PRO A 38 12.53 -4.62 4.92
N TRP A 39 11.65 -3.63 4.83
CA TRP A 39 11.23 -2.77 5.93
C TRP A 39 10.13 -3.38 6.81
N LYS A 40 9.42 -4.41 6.34
CA LYS A 40 8.36 -5.05 7.12
C LYS A 40 8.92 -6.20 7.95
N ASP A 41 8.28 -6.48 9.08
CA ASP A 41 8.54 -7.70 9.83
C ASP A 41 8.22 -8.94 8.95
N ARG A 42 9.10 -9.95 9.04
CA ARG A 42 8.95 -11.22 8.32
C ARG A 42 7.64 -11.91 8.67
N GLU A 43 7.28 -11.93 9.95
CA GLU A 43 6.11 -12.65 10.47
C GLU A 43 4.81 -11.87 10.25
N LEU A 44 4.91 -10.55 10.02
CA LEU A 44 3.74 -9.72 9.75
C LEU A 44 3.23 -9.94 8.32
N ARG A 45 1.93 -10.22 8.19
CA ARG A 45 1.29 -10.37 6.88
C ARG A 45 1.42 -9.05 6.13
N THR A 46 1.81 -9.11 4.85
CA THR A 46 2.00 -7.93 4.00
C THR A 46 0.74 -7.05 3.94
N ILE A 47 -0.45 -7.66 3.97
CA ILE A 47 -1.72 -6.92 4.00
C ILE A 47 -1.87 -6.07 5.27
N ASP A 48 -1.49 -6.61 6.43
CA ASP A 48 -1.59 -5.90 7.71
C ASP A 48 -0.53 -4.80 7.78
N ALA A 49 0.69 -5.08 7.31
CA ALA A 49 1.76 -4.11 7.19
C ALA A 49 1.40 -2.95 6.26
N ALA A 50 0.69 -3.23 5.16
CA ALA A 50 0.30 -2.24 4.17
C ALA A 50 -0.95 -1.43 4.54
N GLN A 51 -1.67 -1.82 5.60
CA GLN A 51 -2.94 -1.20 5.98
C GLN A 51 -2.87 0.34 6.09
N PRO A 52 -1.79 0.96 6.64
CA PRO A 52 -1.67 2.41 6.68
C PRO A 52 -1.65 3.07 5.29
N TRP A 53 -0.96 2.49 4.31
CA TRP A 53 -0.90 2.99 2.93
C TRP A 53 -2.24 2.80 2.22
N LEU A 54 -2.89 1.65 2.42
CA LEU A 54 -4.22 1.39 1.87
C LEU A 54 -5.25 2.41 2.40
N ASN A 55 -5.25 2.63 3.71
CA ASN A 55 -6.12 3.61 4.35
C ASN A 55 -5.82 5.03 3.85
N ALA A 56 -4.54 5.42 3.79
CA ALA A 56 -4.15 6.75 3.30
C ALA A 56 -4.63 6.99 1.86
N TYR A 57 -4.43 6.01 0.97
CA TYR A 57 -4.92 6.07 -0.40
C TYR A 57 -6.44 6.18 -0.45
N SER A 58 -7.15 5.31 0.28
CA SER A 58 -8.60 5.29 0.26
C SER A 58 -9.25 6.51 0.87
N THR A 59 -8.64 7.10 1.90
CA THR A 59 -9.09 8.37 2.45
C THR A 59 -8.77 9.51 1.47
N LEU A 60 -7.53 9.67 1.04
CA LEU A 60 -7.13 10.83 0.23
C LEU A 60 -7.80 10.86 -1.14
N LEU A 61 -7.86 9.72 -1.82
CA LEU A 61 -8.41 9.64 -3.17
C LEU A 61 -9.87 9.19 -3.22
N GLU A 62 -10.48 8.91 -2.06
CA GLU A 62 -11.88 8.47 -1.93
C GLU A 62 -12.19 7.23 -2.78
N LYS A 63 -11.18 6.37 -2.99
CA LYS A 63 -11.23 5.17 -3.84
C LYS A 63 -10.76 3.93 -3.09
N PRO A 64 -11.34 2.75 -3.34
CA PRO A 64 -10.85 1.51 -2.72
C PRO A 64 -9.42 1.22 -3.18
N ALA A 65 -8.54 0.93 -2.22
CA ALA A 65 -7.16 0.54 -2.46
C ALA A 65 -6.96 -0.95 -2.17
N THR A 66 -6.06 -1.59 -2.92
CA THR A 66 -5.63 -2.96 -2.67
C THR A 66 -4.11 -3.03 -2.73
N LEU A 67 -3.52 -4.16 -2.33
CA LEU A 67 -2.08 -4.41 -2.51
C LEU A 67 -1.64 -4.39 -3.98
N ARG A 68 -2.59 -4.48 -4.92
CA ARG A 68 -2.34 -4.43 -6.37
C ARG A 68 -2.52 -3.04 -6.95
N THR A 69 -2.96 -2.07 -6.15
CA THR A 69 -3.03 -0.68 -6.57
C THR A 69 -1.60 -0.21 -6.88
N PRO A 70 -1.28 0.21 -8.13
CA PRO A 70 0.09 0.42 -8.57
C PRO A 70 0.88 1.37 -7.66
N GLU A 71 0.23 2.42 -7.16
CA GLU A 71 0.85 3.44 -6.32
C GLU A 71 1.15 2.91 -4.93
N VAL A 72 0.22 2.12 -4.36
CA VAL A 72 0.44 1.46 -3.07
C VAL A 72 1.54 0.41 -3.21
N GLN A 73 1.53 -0.38 -4.28
CA GLN A 73 2.55 -1.39 -4.51
C GLN A 73 3.94 -0.76 -4.66
N ALA A 74 4.06 0.32 -5.43
CA ALA A 74 5.31 1.05 -5.60
C ALA A 74 5.82 1.62 -4.27
N ALA A 75 4.95 2.25 -3.48
CA ALA A 75 5.31 2.79 -2.16
C ALA A 75 5.77 1.71 -1.19
N LEU A 76 5.06 0.56 -1.16
CA LEU A 76 5.45 -0.57 -0.33
C LEU A 76 6.79 -1.17 -0.80
N MET A 77 7.02 -1.36 -2.09
CA MET A 77 8.29 -1.93 -2.57
C MET A 77 9.47 -0.98 -2.33
N ALA A 78 9.26 0.34 -2.42
CA ALA A 78 10.27 1.34 -2.13
C ALA A 78 10.51 1.56 -0.63
N GLY A 79 9.64 1.05 0.25
CA GLY A 79 9.69 1.35 1.68
C GLY A 79 9.42 2.83 1.99
N THR A 80 8.59 3.48 1.16
CA THR A 80 8.27 4.90 1.29
C THR A 80 7.49 5.15 2.58
N ASP A 81 7.96 6.11 3.37
CA ASP A 81 7.25 6.56 4.58
C ASP A 81 5.82 7.05 4.26
N ILE A 82 4.89 6.84 5.19
CA ILE A 82 3.47 7.16 5.01
C ILE A 82 3.26 8.66 4.76
N ALA A 83 4.04 9.53 5.42
CA ALA A 83 3.92 10.97 5.21
C ALA A 83 4.36 11.36 3.80
N GLU A 84 5.45 10.76 3.31
CA GLU A 84 5.93 10.96 1.94
C GLU A 84 4.93 10.42 0.91
N PHE A 85 4.39 9.22 1.12
CA PHE A 85 3.35 8.65 0.26
C PHE A 85 2.12 9.56 0.19
N THR A 86 1.66 10.07 1.33
CA THR A 86 0.54 11.02 1.40
C THR A 86 0.84 12.31 0.62
N ARG A 87 2.05 12.84 0.71
CA ARG A 87 2.46 14.02 -0.08
C ARG A 87 2.39 13.73 -1.58
N GLN A 88 2.89 12.59 -2.01
CA GLN A 88 2.86 12.18 -3.42
C GLN A 88 1.42 12.04 -3.93
N LEU A 89 0.51 11.46 -3.13
CA LEU A 89 -0.90 11.36 -3.49
C LEU A 89 -1.57 12.74 -3.66
N ARG A 90 -1.25 13.71 -2.79
CA ARG A 90 -1.79 15.09 -2.89
C ARG A 90 -1.25 15.86 -4.10
N GLN A 91 -0.13 15.46 -4.69
CA GLN A 91 0.37 16.09 -5.91
C GLN A 91 -0.37 15.60 -7.16
N ARG A 92 -1.20 14.56 -7.05
CA ARG A 92 -1.90 13.99 -8.21
C ARG A 92 -3.09 14.86 -8.62
N PRO A 93 -3.35 15.01 -9.93
CA PRO A 93 -4.51 15.76 -10.42
C PRO A 93 -5.85 15.21 -9.92
N GLU A 94 -5.95 13.90 -9.77
CA GLU A 94 -7.17 13.25 -9.27
C GLU A 94 -7.48 13.60 -7.81
N TRP A 95 -6.48 13.93 -6.99
CA TRP A 95 -6.73 14.38 -5.62
C TRP A 95 -7.51 15.69 -5.62
N LEU A 96 -7.20 16.61 -6.54
CA LEU A 96 -7.87 17.92 -6.63
C LEU A 96 -9.38 17.82 -6.86
N THR A 97 -9.85 16.70 -7.42
CA THR A 97 -11.28 16.45 -7.66
C THR A 97 -12.01 15.83 -6.48
N THR A 98 -11.29 15.41 -5.43
CA THR A 98 -11.88 14.78 -4.24
C THR A 98 -12.53 15.81 -3.33
N LYS A 99 -13.51 15.38 -2.53
CA LYS A 99 -14.11 16.23 -1.51
C LYS A 99 -13.07 16.65 -0.47
N ASN A 100 -12.18 15.73 -0.08
CA ASN A 100 -11.09 16.02 0.85
C ASN A 100 -10.16 17.15 0.38
N ALA A 101 -9.86 17.23 -0.92
CA ALA A 101 -9.11 18.36 -1.46
C ALA A 101 -9.92 19.66 -1.40
N GLN A 102 -11.19 19.63 -1.80
CA GLN A 102 -12.06 20.80 -1.77
C GLN A 102 -12.24 21.35 -0.35
N ASP A 103 -12.41 20.48 0.65
CA ASP A 103 -12.53 20.84 2.06
C ASP A 103 -11.22 21.47 2.58
N THR A 104 -10.07 20.94 2.14
CA THR A 104 -8.74 21.48 2.46
C THR A 104 -8.56 22.88 1.87
N PHE A 105 -8.91 23.08 0.59
CA PHE A 105 -8.82 24.39 -0.06
C PHE A 105 -9.76 25.42 0.58
N SER A 106 -10.97 25.01 0.94
CA SER A 106 -11.95 25.88 1.63
C SER A 106 -11.41 26.34 2.98
N THR A 107 -10.84 25.42 3.78
CA THR A 107 -10.25 25.75 5.08
C THR A 107 -9.05 26.69 4.96
N ILE A 108 -8.18 26.47 3.97
CA ILE A 108 -7.04 27.36 3.68
C ILE A 108 -7.55 28.74 3.25
N GLY A 109 -8.54 28.78 2.37
CA GLY A 109 -9.19 30.00 1.91
C GLY A 109 -9.76 30.81 3.06
N ASP A 110 -10.51 30.18 3.96
CA ASP A 110 -11.09 30.83 5.15
C ASP A 110 -10.02 31.36 6.11
N THR A 111 -8.94 30.62 6.28
CA THR A 111 -7.81 31.03 7.12
C THR A 111 -7.10 32.25 6.53
N LEU A 112 -6.90 32.26 5.22
CA LEU A 112 -6.31 33.40 4.51
C LEU A 112 -7.25 34.61 4.50
N ALA A 113 -8.55 34.40 4.26
CA ALA A 113 -9.56 35.46 4.29
C ALA A 113 -9.62 36.15 5.65
N ARG A 114 -9.62 35.37 6.75
CA ARG A 114 -9.52 35.90 8.12
C ARG A 114 -8.23 36.67 8.34
N ARG A 115 -7.09 36.14 7.89
CA ARG A 115 -5.79 36.81 8.04
C ARG A 115 -5.68 38.12 7.24
N MET A 116 -6.43 38.22 6.14
CA MET A 116 -6.50 39.40 5.28
C MET A 116 -7.60 40.39 5.69
N GLY A 117 -8.37 40.10 6.75
CA GLY A 117 -9.39 41.01 7.28
C GLY A 117 -10.73 40.99 6.54
N PHE A 118 -11.03 39.94 5.77
CA PHE A 118 -12.28 39.78 5.02
C PHE A 118 -13.39 39.03 5.78
N ALA A 119 -13.20 38.76 7.07
CA ALA A 119 -14.14 38.01 7.92
C ALA A 119 -15.00 38.91 8.80
#